data_AF-A0A0Q9AGT4-F1
#
_entry.id   AF-A0A0Q9AGT4-F1
#
_cell.length_a   1.000
_cell.length_b   1.000
_cell.length_c   1.000
_cell.angle_alpha   90.00
_cell.angle_beta   90.00
_cell.angle_gamma   90.00
#
_symmetry.space_group_name_H-M   'P 1'
#
loop_
_entity.id
_entity.type
_entity.pdbx_description
1 polymer ?
#
loop_
_entity_poly.entity_id
_entity_poly.type
_entity_poly.pdbx_seq_one_letter_code
_entity_poly.pdbx_strand_id
1 'polypeptide(L)'
;MPFTALHPDLGRIDATLPDLGGGLTWSQIHKVRPRVPLACPECSGGLHPKVSRYGVRFFCHDPGRPPSCELSNESWEHHMLKLEMAAAIRAAGWYAALEVPAEDGSWRADVMASSVDGTQRMAWEAQLSPITLDDIAARTARYSDEGIRVCWASPHAQTPQWISTVPAVRVRPSEIREQSWIVDDGLAGFDFSAGRWMFREAPLPQFVRWALQGQIVPTLTLPRYRKVYRLADGKPRRFRRSQWWTSLQSADDQERHEAMRQRQEAAKAEREARQKEREEEAERRRLVTEEQERVRRAEESRIHWEKVRQRWAEDDARRAQEKAKEDARLAQEQAEQEEKQRQDAEMARAWWGRLSPPQRTELFAAVAEYAWRESNLRVEIPEKPLMSSQYAYGVVVYALGKQRPLYGVVMPCPGLVASSPDVVRLHVFARSSEEARELTAVLPEGRVTNLDLPEHEQLTMY
;
A
#
# COMPACT_ATOMS: atom_id res chain seq x y z
N MET A 1 -66.78 30.05 -1.60
CA MET A 1 -67.92 30.06 -2.56
C MET A 1 -68.31 28.60 -2.81
N PRO A 2 -69.18 28.01 -1.97
CA PRO A 2 -69.51 26.59 -2.10
C PRO A 2 -70.20 26.24 -3.42
N PHE A 3 -69.87 25.09 -3.99
CA PHE A 3 -70.57 24.52 -5.15
C PHE A 3 -71.70 23.58 -4.76
N THR A 4 -71.76 23.18 -3.49
CA THR A 4 -72.79 22.28 -2.97
C THR A 4 -73.62 22.96 -1.89
N ALA A 5 -74.88 22.53 -1.78
CA ALA A 5 -75.82 22.98 -0.76
C ALA A 5 -76.73 21.83 -0.35
N LEU A 6 -77.39 21.96 0.80
CA LEU A 6 -78.46 21.07 1.24
C LEU A 6 -79.81 21.71 0.87
N HIS A 7 -80.56 21.04 -0.01
CA HIS A 7 -81.96 21.28 -0.31
C HIS A 7 -82.84 20.53 0.71
N PRO A 8 -83.94 21.13 1.20
CA PRO A 8 -84.81 20.48 2.19
C PRO A 8 -85.34 19.11 1.74
N ASP A 9 -85.81 19.00 0.49
CA ASP A 9 -86.45 17.77 0.00
C ASP A 9 -85.51 16.79 -0.69
N LEU A 10 -84.46 17.29 -1.37
CA LEU A 10 -83.58 16.46 -2.22
C LEU A 10 -82.23 16.18 -1.56
N GLY A 11 -82.00 16.73 -0.36
CA GLY A 11 -80.70 16.66 0.28
C GLY A 11 -79.64 17.40 -0.52
N ARG A 12 -78.48 16.79 -0.74
CA ARG A 12 -77.32 17.46 -1.32
C ARG A 12 -77.51 17.76 -2.81
N ILE A 13 -77.33 19.02 -3.19
CA ILE A 13 -77.34 19.49 -4.58
C ILE A 13 -75.98 20.05 -5.00
N ASP A 14 -75.64 19.94 -6.29
CA ASP A 14 -74.36 20.36 -6.87
C ASP A 14 -74.57 21.35 -8.03
N ALA A 15 -74.16 22.61 -7.86
CA ALA A 15 -74.31 23.68 -8.84
C ALA A 15 -73.56 23.45 -10.16
N THR A 16 -72.61 22.50 -10.18
CA THR A 16 -71.80 22.16 -11.35
C THR A 16 -72.47 21.13 -12.26
N LEU A 17 -73.56 20.51 -11.81
CA LEU A 17 -74.35 19.57 -12.61
C LEU A 17 -75.51 20.29 -13.30
N PRO A 18 -75.87 19.90 -14.54
CA PRO A 18 -77.01 20.49 -15.24
C PRO A 18 -78.35 20.37 -14.50
N ASP A 19 -78.53 19.25 -13.79
CA ASP A 19 -79.73 18.84 -13.05
C ASP A 19 -79.54 18.90 -11.52
N LEU A 20 -78.48 19.58 -11.08
CA LEU A 20 -78.10 19.73 -9.68
C LEU A 20 -77.86 18.41 -8.92
N GLY A 21 -77.75 17.28 -9.63
CA GLY A 21 -77.62 15.95 -9.03
C GLY A 21 -78.92 15.37 -8.48
N GLY A 22 -80.08 16.00 -8.75
CA GLY A 22 -81.38 15.59 -8.19
C GLY A 22 -82.56 15.86 -9.14
N GLY A 23 -82.32 16.05 -10.43
CA GLY A 23 -83.38 16.37 -11.41
C GLY A 23 -83.93 17.80 -11.33
N LEU A 24 -83.26 18.69 -10.58
CA LEU A 24 -83.63 20.12 -10.51
C LEU A 24 -82.85 20.93 -11.54
N THR A 25 -83.54 21.83 -12.23
CA THR A 25 -82.90 22.83 -13.07
C THR A 25 -82.48 24.06 -12.26
N TRP A 26 -81.40 24.73 -12.67
CA TRP A 26 -80.89 25.93 -11.97
C TRP A 26 -81.95 27.02 -11.77
N SER A 27 -82.83 27.22 -12.75
CA SER A 27 -83.91 28.23 -12.69
C SER A 27 -84.97 27.94 -11.62
N GLN A 28 -85.08 26.70 -11.14
CA GLN A 28 -86.03 26.34 -10.07
C GLN A 28 -85.54 26.77 -8.67
N ILE A 29 -84.26 27.12 -8.53
CA ILE A 29 -83.70 27.63 -7.27
C ILE A 29 -83.17 29.05 -7.39
N HIS A 30 -82.70 29.46 -8.57
CA HIS A 30 -82.07 30.75 -8.80
C HIS A 30 -83.07 31.84 -9.14
N LYS A 31 -83.08 32.92 -8.33
CA LYS A 31 -84.00 34.07 -8.44
C LYS A 31 -85.49 33.74 -8.26
N VAL A 32 -85.81 32.62 -7.61
CA VAL A 32 -87.18 32.23 -7.26
C VAL A 32 -87.67 32.94 -5.99
N ARG A 33 -88.99 33.17 -5.88
CA ARG A 33 -89.66 33.74 -4.70
C ARG A 33 -90.91 32.91 -4.32
N PRO A 34 -91.11 32.56 -3.03
CA PRO A 34 -90.17 32.71 -1.92
C PRO A 34 -88.85 31.95 -2.16
N ARG A 35 -87.77 32.36 -1.49
CA ARG A 35 -86.46 31.71 -1.67
C ARG A 35 -86.53 30.27 -1.18
N VAL A 36 -85.91 29.36 -1.92
CA VAL A 36 -85.68 27.99 -1.45
C VAL A 36 -84.71 28.03 -0.26
N PRO A 37 -85.03 27.41 0.89
CA PRO A 37 -84.21 27.46 2.10
C PRO A 37 -83.02 26.50 1.98
N LEU A 38 -82.01 26.89 1.19
CA LEU A 38 -80.78 26.10 1.04
C LEU A 38 -79.87 26.32 2.26
N ALA A 39 -79.22 25.25 2.71
CA ALA A 39 -78.29 25.29 3.84
C ALA A 39 -76.88 24.86 3.44
N CYS A 40 -75.88 25.42 4.11
CA CYS A 40 -74.48 25.04 3.96
C CYS A 40 -74.24 23.66 4.58
N PRO A 41 -73.61 22.70 3.87
CA PRO A 41 -73.38 21.36 4.39
C PRO A 41 -72.37 21.33 5.56
N GLU A 42 -71.61 22.40 5.77
CA GLU A 42 -70.64 22.49 6.86
C GLU A 42 -71.20 23.21 8.08
N CYS A 43 -71.64 24.46 7.92
CA CYS A 43 -72.05 25.29 9.05
C CYS A 43 -73.57 25.38 9.25
N SER A 44 -74.36 24.70 8.42
CA SER A 44 -75.83 24.78 8.36
C SER A 44 -76.41 26.19 8.11
N GLY A 45 -75.55 27.19 7.86
CA GLY A 45 -75.97 28.56 7.56
C GLY A 45 -76.69 28.67 6.22
N GLY A 46 -77.60 29.65 6.10
CA GLY A 46 -78.37 29.90 4.88
C GLY A 46 -77.48 30.18 3.67
N LEU A 47 -77.84 29.57 2.54
CA LEU A 47 -77.20 29.74 1.25
C LEU A 47 -78.21 30.28 0.23
N HIS A 48 -77.72 31.09 -0.72
CA HIS A 48 -78.50 31.49 -1.89
C HIS A 48 -77.69 31.29 -3.18
N PRO A 49 -78.33 30.83 -4.27
CA PRO A 49 -77.68 30.60 -5.55
C PRO A 49 -77.25 31.92 -6.22
N LYS A 50 -76.07 31.90 -6.84
CA LYS A 50 -75.49 33.00 -7.62
C LYS A 50 -74.80 32.48 -8.87
N VAL A 51 -74.66 33.38 -9.84
CA VAL A 51 -73.86 33.15 -11.06
C VAL A 51 -72.76 34.20 -11.09
N SER A 52 -71.52 33.77 -11.31
CA SER A 52 -70.37 34.66 -11.42
C SER A 52 -70.42 35.43 -12.74
N ARG A 53 -69.59 36.48 -12.88
CA ARG A 53 -69.43 37.20 -14.15
C ARG A 53 -68.97 36.30 -15.31
N TYR A 54 -68.38 35.15 -14.99
CA TYR A 54 -67.90 34.16 -15.95
C TYR A 54 -68.90 33.02 -16.19
N GLY A 55 -70.13 33.14 -15.70
CA GLY A 55 -71.18 32.12 -15.89
C GLY A 55 -71.10 30.92 -14.94
N VAL A 56 -70.14 30.90 -14.00
CA VAL A 56 -70.00 29.82 -13.02
C VAL A 56 -71.12 29.92 -11.98
N ARG A 57 -71.87 28.84 -11.81
CA ARG A 57 -72.94 28.71 -10.80
C ARG A 57 -72.33 28.31 -9.45
N PHE A 58 -72.77 28.95 -8.37
CA PHE A 58 -72.31 28.64 -7.01
C PHE A 58 -73.34 29.08 -5.97
N PHE A 59 -73.13 28.69 -4.73
CA PHE A 59 -73.92 29.11 -3.58
C PHE A 59 -73.16 30.14 -2.73
N CYS A 60 -73.86 31.15 -2.26
CA CYS A 60 -73.31 32.22 -1.46
C CYS A 60 -73.96 32.21 -0.08
N HIS A 61 -73.14 32.32 0.95
CA HIS A 61 -73.63 32.45 2.33
C HIS A 61 -74.45 33.72 2.51
N ASP A 62 -75.54 33.59 3.25
CA ASP A 62 -76.27 34.73 3.79
C ASP A 62 -75.43 35.47 4.86
N PRO A 63 -75.75 36.75 5.14
CA PRO A 63 -75.13 37.49 6.24
C PRO A 63 -75.30 36.77 7.58
N GLY A 64 -74.31 36.88 8.47
CA GLY A 64 -74.35 36.27 9.81
C GLY A 64 -73.77 34.86 9.92
N ARG A 65 -73.08 34.36 8.89
CA ARG A 65 -72.38 33.07 8.93
C ARG A 65 -71.26 33.04 10.00
N PRO A 66 -70.94 31.86 10.57
CA PRO A 66 -69.77 31.70 11.42
C PRO A 66 -68.45 31.87 10.61
N PRO A 67 -67.44 32.58 11.13
CA PRO A 67 -66.14 32.76 10.46
C PRO A 67 -65.36 31.46 10.25
N SER A 68 -65.64 30.43 11.06
CA SER A 68 -65.00 29.12 11.03
C SER A 68 -65.45 28.22 9.88
N CYS A 69 -66.45 28.62 9.09
CA CYS A 69 -66.90 27.85 7.91
C CYS A 69 -65.83 27.87 6.81
N GLU A 70 -65.17 26.73 6.61
CA GLU A 70 -64.08 26.55 5.64
C GLU A 70 -64.56 26.77 4.20
N LEU A 71 -65.77 26.33 3.84
CA LEU A 71 -66.36 26.50 2.51
C LEU A 71 -66.51 27.97 2.06
N SER A 72 -66.41 28.91 3.00
CA SER A 72 -66.44 30.34 2.72
C SER A 72 -65.06 31.00 2.64
N ASN A 73 -63.99 30.33 3.06
CA ASN A 73 -62.65 30.92 3.18
C ASN A 73 -61.69 30.49 2.06
N GLU A 74 -62.18 29.69 1.10
CA GLU A 74 -61.43 29.24 -0.07
C GLU A 74 -61.23 30.34 -1.13
N SER A 75 -60.06 30.32 -1.78
CA SER A 75 -59.73 31.25 -2.87
C SER A 75 -60.41 30.86 -4.18
N TRP A 76 -60.46 31.80 -5.14
CA TRP A 76 -60.98 31.53 -6.48
C TRP A 76 -60.18 30.43 -7.20
N GLU A 77 -58.86 30.43 -7.05
CA GLU A 77 -57.96 29.43 -7.65
C GLU A 77 -58.23 28.03 -7.11
N HIS A 78 -58.52 27.91 -5.81
CA HIS A 78 -58.89 26.63 -5.20
C HIS A 78 -60.16 26.08 -5.84
N HIS A 79 -61.20 26.92 -5.92
CA HIS A 79 -62.46 26.56 -6.57
C HIS A 79 -62.29 26.17 -8.04
N MET A 80 -61.51 26.92 -8.82
CA MET A 80 -61.28 26.57 -10.23
C MET A 80 -60.59 25.21 -10.37
N LEU A 81 -59.60 24.91 -9.53
CA LEU A 81 -58.93 23.62 -9.57
C LEU A 81 -59.91 22.47 -9.25
N LYS A 82 -60.81 22.63 -8.27
CA LYS A 82 -61.85 21.63 -7.98
C LYS A 82 -62.76 21.38 -9.20
N LEU A 83 -63.18 22.45 -9.88
CA LEU A 83 -64.01 22.34 -11.08
C LEU A 83 -63.29 21.61 -12.23
N GLU A 84 -62.02 21.94 -12.47
CA GLU A 84 -61.21 21.29 -13.51
C GLU A 84 -60.99 19.81 -13.23
N MET A 85 -60.74 19.45 -11.97
CA MET A 85 -60.65 18.04 -11.56
C MET A 85 -61.99 17.32 -11.74
N ALA A 86 -63.10 17.91 -11.28
CA ALA A 86 -64.43 17.31 -11.44
C ALA A 86 -64.80 17.12 -12.92
N ALA A 87 -64.51 18.10 -13.78
CA ALA A 87 -64.72 18.00 -15.21
C ALA A 87 -63.86 16.90 -15.85
N ALA A 88 -62.57 16.82 -15.46
CA ALA A 88 -61.65 15.79 -15.93
C ALA A 88 -62.09 14.37 -15.52
N ILE A 89 -62.58 14.19 -14.29
CA ILE A 89 -63.10 12.91 -13.78
C ILE A 89 -64.34 12.50 -14.59
N ARG A 90 -65.29 13.42 -14.79
CA ARG A 90 -66.50 13.18 -15.60
C ARG A 90 -66.15 12.83 -17.05
N ALA A 91 -65.17 13.53 -17.64
CA ALA A 91 -64.66 13.23 -18.98
C ALA A 91 -63.93 11.87 -19.09
N ALA A 92 -63.49 11.31 -17.96
CA ALA A 92 -62.95 9.96 -17.88
C ALA A 92 -64.05 8.88 -17.72
N GLY A 93 -65.34 9.28 -17.68
CA GLY A 93 -66.48 8.38 -17.52
C GLY A 93 -66.78 7.98 -16.08
N TRP A 94 -66.24 8.70 -15.10
CA TRP A 94 -66.47 8.46 -13.67
C TRP A 94 -67.45 9.48 -13.09
N TYR A 95 -68.11 9.13 -12.00
CA TYR A 95 -68.91 10.08 -11.23
C TYR A 95 -67.98 10.99 -10.41
N ALA A 96 -68.25 12.30 -10.41
CA ALA A 96 -67.49 13.27 -9.63
C ALA A 96 -68.44 14.08 -8.72
N ALA A 97 -68.21 13.99 -7.41
CA ALA A 97 -68.94 14.74 -6.39
C ALA A 97 -67.99 15.68 -5.65
N LEU A 98 -68.40 16.94 -5.46
CA LEU A 98 -67.61 17.97 -4.78
C LEU A 98 -67.85 17.96 -3.26
N GLU A 99 -66.83 18.31 -2.49
CA GLU A 99 -66.86 18.53 -1.02
C GLU A 99 -67.48 17.35 -0.23
N VAL A 100 -67.07 16.11 -0.55
CA VAL A 100 -67.66 14.89 0.04
C VAL A 100 -67.05 14.63 1.41
N PRO A 101 -67.82 14.72 2.51
CA PRO A 101 -67.32 14.39 3.84
C PRO A 101 -67.28 12.87 4.05
N ALA A 102 -66.40 12.44 4.96
CA ALA A 102 -66.51 11.15 5.62
C ALA A 102 -67.82 11.08 6.44
N GLU A 103 -68.34 9.87 6.68
CA GLU A 103 -69.56 9.69 7.50
C GLU A 103 -69.36 10.17 8.94
N ASP A 104 -68.15 10.01 9.48
CA ASP A 104 -67.74 10.46 10.81
C ASP A 104 -67.24 11.92 10.83
N GLY A 105 -67.19 12.58 9.67
CA GLY A 105 -66.66 13.93 9.51
C GLY A 105 -65.14 14.05 9.65
N SER A 106 -64.39 12.95 9.72
CA SER A 106 -62.94 12.96 9.93
C SER A 106 -62.17 13.61 8.79
N TRP A 107 -62.66 13.50 7.55
CA TRP A 107 -62.09 14.16 6.38
C TRP A 107 -63.19 14.66 5.44
N ARG A 108 -62.80 15.52 4.50
CA ARG A 108 -63.66 16.00 3.40
C ARG A 108 -62.82 16.09 2.14
N ALA A 109 -63.21 15.32 1.12
CA ALA A 109 -62.56 15.35 -0.18
C ALA A 109 -63.06 16.54 -0.99
N ASP A 110 -62.14 17.34 -1.50
CA ASP A 110 -62.47 18.43 -2.42
C ASP A 110 -63.26 17.91 -3.64
N VAL A 111 -62.80 16.82 -4.25
CA VAL A 111 -63.54 16.08 -5.27
C VAL A 111 -63.39 14.57 -5.05
N MET A 112 -64.51 13.85 -4.96
CA MET A 112 -64.54 12.40 -4.92
C MET A 112 -64.90 11.83 -6.29
N ALA A 113 -64.01 11.01 -6.85
CA ALA A 113 -64.29 10.19 -8.03
C ALA A 113 -64.84 8.83 -7.59
N SER A 114 -65.94 8.38 -8.20
CA SER A 114 -66.49 7.03 -8.01
C SER A 114 -66.65 6.33 -9.37
N SER A 115 -66.26 5.06 -9.44
CA SER A 115 -66.45 4.26 -10.65
C SER A 115 -67.93 4.06 -10.93
N VAL A 116 -68.27 3.74 -12.18
CA VAL A 116 -69.67 3.56 -12.61
C VAL A 116 -70.38 2.44 -11.82
N ASP A 117 -69.64 1.40 -11.46
CA ASP A 117 -70.11 0.28 -10.64
C ASP A 117 -70.03 0.54 -9.12
N GLY A 118 -69.53 1.70 -8.70
CA GLY A 118 -69.37 2.10 -7.29
C GLY A 118 -68.27 1.34 -6.53
N THR A 119 -67.51 0.45 -7.17
CA THR A 119 -66.52 -0.40 -6.49
C THR A 119 -65.21 0.32 -6.15
N GLN A 120 -64.91 1.41 -6.86
CA GLN A 120 -63.67 2.15 -6.68
C GLN A 120 -63.95 3.61 -6.37
N ARG A 121 -63.21 4.14 -5.40
CA ARG A 121 -63.24 5.54 -5.02
C ARG A 121 -61.84 6.15 -5.02
N MET A 122 -61.74 7.39 -5.47
CA MET A 122 -60.50 8.16 -5.45
C MET A 122 -60.76 9.62 -5.11
N ALA A 123 -60.17 10.10 -4.02
CA ALA A 123 -60.18 11.50 -3.62
C ALA A 123 -59.18 12.32 -4.44
N TRP A 124 -59.56 13.54 -4.77
CA TRP A 124 -58.75 14.52 -5.48
C TRP A 124 -58.74 15.79 -4.66
N GLU A 125 -57.59 16.14 -4.11
CA GLU A 125 -57.42 17.24 -3.15
C GLU A 125 -56.70 18.41 -3.80
N ALA A 126 -57.29 19.59 -3.76
CA ALA A 126 -56.65 20.81 -4.24
C ALA A 126 -55.97 21.53 -3.05
N GLN A 127 -54.64 21.50 -3.03
CA GLN A 127 -53.88 22.06 -1.90
C GLN A 127 -53.15 23.34 -2.30
N LEU A 128 -53.72 24.48 -1.89
CA LEU A 128 -53.15 25.81 -2.12
C LEU A 128 -52.54 26.41 -0.86
N SER A 129 -53.14 26.18 0.31
CA SER A 129 -52.62 26.72 1.56
C SER A 129 -51.33 26.01 1.98
N PRO A 130 -50.45 26.67 2.76
CA PRO A 130 -49.32 25.99 3.40
C PRO A 130 -49.81 24.80 4.24
N ILE A 131 -49.12 23.67 4.13
CA ILE A 131 -49.37 22.45 4.91
C ILE A 131 -48.03 21.80 5.23
N THR A 132 -47.90 21.24 6.43
CA THR A 132 -46.69 20.52 6.82
C THR A 132 -46.61 19.16 6.14
N LEU A 133 -45.42 18.55 6.12
CA LEU A 133 -45.25 17.19 5.58
C LEU A 133 -46.00 16.14 6.40
N ASP A 134 -46.05 16.32 7.72
CA ASP A 134 -46.74 15.40 8.62
C ASP A 134 -48.27 15.51 8.48
N ASP A 135 -48.80 16.73 8.37
CA ASP A 135 -50.24 16.95 8.21
C ASP A 135 -50.76 16.39 6.88
N ILE A 136 -50.05 16.61 5.77
CA ILE A 136 -50.49 16.09 4.46
C ILE A 136 -50.39 14.55 4.41
N ALA A 137 -49.37 13.98 5.07
CA ALA A 137 -49.24 12.53 5.21
C ALA A 137 -50.37 11.95 6.07
N ALA A 138 -50.69 12.57 7.21
CA ALA A 138 -51.80 12.16 8.08
C ALA A 138 -53.16 12.27 7.35
N ARG A 139 -53.39 13.36 6.61
CA ARG A 139 -54.60 13.51 5.78
C ARG A 139 -54.69 12.43 4.69
N THR A 140 -53.57 12.08 4.08
CA THR A 140 -53.48 11.01 3.07
C THR A 140 -53.75 9.62 3.66
N ALA A 141 -53.26 9.37 4.88
CA ALA A 141 -53.47 8.11 5.58
C ALA A 141 -54.95 7.86 5.86
N ARG A 142 -55.72 8.88 6.28
CA ARG A 142 -57.17 8.74 6.52
C ARG A 142 -57.95 8.23 5.31
N TYR A 143 -57.61 8.68 4.10
CA TYR A 143 -58.20 8.12 2.88
C TYR A 143 -57.81 6.65 2.68
N SER A 144 -56.54 6.34 2.90
CA SER A 144 -56.01 4.99 2.70
C SER A 144 -56.62 3.98 3.69
N ASP A 145 -56.87 4.39 4.93
CA ASP A 145 -57.52 3.59 5.97
C ASP A 145 -58.96 3.19 5.59
N GLU A 146 -59.62 3.98 4.75
CA GLU A 146 -60.95 3.69 4.19
C GLU A 146 -60.91 3.06 2.78
N GLY A 147 -59.72 2.64 2.31
CA GLY A 147 -59.55 2.06 0.98
C GLY A 147 -59.78 3.05 -0.17
N ILE A 148 -59.70 4.35 0.10
CA ILE A 148 -59.88 5.43 -0.88
C ILE A 148 -58.49 5.83 -1.41
N ARG A 149 -58.29 5.72 -2.72
CA ARG A 149 -57.07 6.26 -3.37
C ARG A 149 -57.08 7.78 -3.30
N VAL A 150 -55.93 8.45 -3.27
CA VAL A 150 -55.89 9.92 -3.27
C VAL A 150 -54.86 10.47 -4.25
N CYS A 151 -55.16 11.62 -4.87
CA CYS A 151 -54.20 12.45 -5.58
C CYS A 151 -54.32 13.90 -5.12
N TRP A 152 -53.19 14.49 -4.72
CA TRP A 152 -53.10 15.89 -4.35
C TRP A 152 -52.64 16.72 -5.55
N ALA A 153 -53.32 17.84 -5.83
CA ALA A 153 -52.99 18.75 -6.90
C ALA A 153 -52.65 20.13 -6.33
N SER A 154 -51.55 20.72 -6.82
CA SER A 154 -51.15 22.08 -6.49
C SER A 154 -51.08 22.95 -7.75
N PRO A 155 -51.74 24.12 -7.78
CA PRO A 155 -51.67 25.07 -8.89
C PRO A 155 -50.50 26.05 -8.78
N HIS A 156 -49.68 25.97 -7.73
CA HIS A 156 -48.57 26.90 -7.49
C HIS A 156 -47.52 26.86 -8.59
N ALA A 157 -47.00 28.03 -8.98
CA ALA A 157 -45.91 28.13 -9.95
C ALA A 157 -44.64 27.42 -9.45
N GLN A 158 -44.36 27.51 -8.14
CA GLN A 158 -43.29 26.76 -7.49
C GLN A 158 -43.79 25.41 -7.02
N THR A 159 -42.99 24.37 -7.24
CA THR A 159 -43.33 23.02 -6.79
C THR A 159 -43.34 22.96 -5.26
N PRO A 160 -44.44 22.50 -4.63
CA PRO A 160 -44.50 22.38 -3.18
C PRO A 160 -43.55 21.31 -2.65
N GLN A 161 -43.05 21.50 -1.43
CA GLN A 161 -42.12 20.54 -0.80
C GLN A 161 -42.74 19.16 -0.58
N TRP A 162 -44.06 19.11 -0.37
CA TRP A 162 -44.80 17.87 -0.12
C TRP A 162 -45.09 17.03 -1.38
N ILE A 163 -44.76 17.49 -2.60
CA ILE A 163 -45.07 16.78 -3.86
C ILE A 163 -44.49 15.36 -3.94
N SER A 164 -43.48 15.06 -3.13
CA SER A 164 -42.83 13.74 -3.07
C SER A 164 -43.13 12.97 -1.78
N THR A 165 -44.03 13.47 -0.94
CA THR A 165 -44.41 12.84 0.34
C THR A 165 -45.68 12.01 0.20
N VAL A 166 -46.57 12.44 -0.69
CA VAL A 166 -47.88 11.83 -0.94
C VAL A 166 -48.10 11.74 -2.45
N PRO A 167 -49.07 10.93 -2.94
CA PRO A 167 -49.41 10.91 -4.36
C PRO A 167 -49.87 12.28 -4.82
N ALA A 168 -49.03 12.98 -5.58
CA ALA A 168 -49.23 14.39 -5.88
C ALA A 168 -48.76 14.80 -7.28
N VAL A 169 -49.40 15.85 -7.79
CA VAL A 169 -49.04 16.51 -9.05
C VAL A 169 -49.04 18.03 -8.88
N ARG A 170 -48.23 18.68 -9.71
CA ARG A 170 -48.38 20.12 -9.97
C ARG A 170 -49.14 20.28 -11.26
N VAL A 171 -50.08 21.21 -11.24
CA VAL A 171 -50.90 21.56 -12.40
C VAL A 171 -50.73 23.05 -12.69
N ARG A 172 -50.84 23.41 -13.96
CA ARG A 172 -50.87 24.80 -14.40
C ARG A 172 -51.99 25.01 -15.43
N PRO A 173 -52.62 26.19 -15.47
CA PRO A 173 -53.51 26.54 -16.56
C PRO A 173 -52.73 26.48 -17.90
N SER A 174 -53.43 26.17 -18.99
CA SER A 174 -52.85 26.36 -20.32
C SER A 174 -52.75 27.85 -20.65
N GLU A 175 -51.71 28.23 -21.41
CA GLU A 175 -51.55 29.60 -21.92
C GLU A 175 -52.61 29.93 -22.99
N ILE A 176 -53.16 28.90 -23.63
CA ILE A 176 -54.21 29.04 -24.64
C ILE A 176 -55.56 28.84 -23.95
N ARG A 177 -56.42 29.85 -24.09
CA ARG A 177 -57.80 29.82 -23.58
C ARG A 177 -58.53 28.60 -24.17
N GLU A 178 -59.35 27.92 -23.36
CA GLU A 178 -60.12 26.71 -23.72
C GLU A 178 -59.33 25.41 -23.81
N GLN A 179 -58.00 25.44 -23.62
CA GLN A 179 -57.23 24.22 -23.43
C GLN A 179 -57.24 23.76 -21.97
N SER A 180 -57.21 22.45 -21.79
CA SER A 180 -57.15 21.82 -20.48
C SER A 180 -55.88 22.22 -19.72
N TRP A 181 -55.98 22.23 -18.39
CA TRP A 181 -54.82 22.37 -17.52
C TRP A 181 -53.79 21.29 -17.80
N ILE A 182 -52.52 21.58 -17.54
CA ILE A 182 -51.40 20.66 -17.77
C ILE A 182 -50.83 20.22 -16.43
N VAL A 183 -50.70 18.91 -16.25
CA VAL A 183 -49.84 18.31 -15.22
C VAL A 183 -48.41 18.45 -15.69
N ASP A 184 -47.59 19.18 -14.92
CA ASP A 184 -46.22 19.52 -15.32
C ASP A 184 -45.16 19.13 -14.27
N ASP A 185 -45.56 18.53 -13.16
CA ASP A 185 -44.70 17.91 -12.15
C ASP A 185 -45.47 16.79 -11.45
N GLY A 186 -44.76 15.86 -10.81
CA GLY A 186 -45.33 14.68 -10.16
C GLY A 186 -45.61 13.49 -11.09
N LEU A 187 -45.59 13.69 -12.42
CA LEU A 187 -45.65 12.60 -13.42
C LEU A 187 -44.28 12.36 -14.05
N ALA A 188 -43.85 11.09 -14.14
CA ALA A 188 -42.57 10.73 -14.73
C ALA A 188 -42.59 9.37 -15.43
N GLY A 189 -41.57 9.11 -16.25
CA GLY A 189 -41.23 7.78 -16.76
C GLY A 189 -39.76 7.46 -16.47
N PHE A 190 -39.44 6.19 -16.25
CA PHE A 190 -38.06 5.77 -16.02
C PHE A 190 -37.37 5.48 -17.35
N ASP A 191 -36.24 6.14 -17.60
CA ASP A 191 -35.39 5.85 -18.76
C ASP A 191 -34.37 4.79 -18.34
N PHE A 192 -34.65 3.54 -18.71
CA PHE A 192 -33.79 2.39 -18.39
C PHE A 192 -32.37 2.55 -18.93
N SER A 193 -32.23 3.11 -20.13
CA SER A 193 -30.93 3.27 -20.79
C SER A 193 -30.06 4.31 -20.09
N ALA A 194 -30.68 5.41 -19.64
CA ALA A 194 -30.01 6.48 -18.93
C ALA A 194 -29.94 6.24 -17.40
N GLY A 195 -30.62 5.22 -16.89
CA GLY A 195 -30.68 4.92 -15.45
C GLY A 195 -31.25 6.07 -14.62
N ARG A 196 -32.28 6.78 -15.11
CA ARG A 196 -32.83 7.96 -14.44
C ARG A 196 -34.31 8.19 -14.72
N TRP A 197 -34.98 8.87 -13.80
CA TRP A 197 -36.34 9.37 -14.00
C TRP A 197 -36.37 10.61 -14.89
N MET A 198 -37.38 10.69 -15.76
CA MET A 198 -37.64 11.80 -16.68
C MET A 198 -39.04 12.35 -16.44
N PHE A 199 -39.14 13.67 -16.26
CA PHE A 199 -40.43 14.36 -16.14
C PHE A 199 -41.28 14.12 -17.38
N ARG A 200 -42.60 13.98 -17.17
CA ARG A 200 -43.59 13.92 -18.23
C ARG A 200 -44.65 14.98 -17.98
N GLU A 201 -45.07 15.63 -19.05
CA GLU A 201 -46.22 16.55 -19.02
C GLU A 201 -47.41 15.88 -19.70
N ALA A 202 -48.61 16.14 -19.20
CA ALA A 202 -49.84 15.65 -19.80
C ALA A 202 -51.01 16.59 -19.49
N PRO A 203 -52.01 16.72 -20.38
CA PRO A 203 -53.28 17.34 -20.04
C PRO A 203 -53.91 16.68 -18.80
N LEU A 204 -54.45 17.49 -17.89
CA LEU A 204 -55.09 17.02 -16.66
C LEU A 204 -56.18 15.97 -16.92
N PRO A 205 -57.07 16.10 -17.93
CA PRO A 205 -58.04 15.04 -18.25
C PRO A 205 -57.39 13.71 -18.64
N GLN A 206 -56.25 13.75 -19.32
CA GLN A 206 -55.52 12.55 -19.70
C GLN A 206 -54.86 11.90 -18.47
N PHE A 207 -54.22 12.70 -17.62
CA PHE A 207 -53.65 12.24 -16.35
C PHE A 207 -54.71 11.60 -15.45
N VAL A 208 -55.85 12.28 -15.27
CA VAL A 208 -56.98 11.79 -14.46
C VAL A 208 -57.49 10.46 -14.99
N ARG A 209 -57.68 10.34 -16.31
CA ARG A 209 -58.07 9.07 -16.93
C ARG A 209 -57.08 7.95 -16.61
N TRP A 210 -55.78 8.19 -16.78
CA TRP A 210 -54.75 7.20 -16.49
C TRP A 210 -54.74 6.79 -15.02
N ALA A 211 -54.87 7.73 -14.09
CA ALA A 211 -54.87 7.46 -12.66
C ALA A 211 -56.11 6.65 -12.23
N LEU A 212 -57.30 7.05 -12.70
CA LEU A 212 -58.55 6.37 -12.39
C LEU A 212 -58.55 4.93 -12.94
N GLN A 213 -58.05 4.73 -14.16
CA GLN A 213 -57.94 3.42 -14.81
C GLN A 213 -56.76 2.57 -14.30
N GLY A 214 -55.94 3.07 -13.38
CA GLY A 214 -54.78 2.34 -12.84
C GLY A 214 -53.64 2.15 -13.84
N GLN A 215 -53.61 2.91 -14.94
CA GLN A 215 -52.53 2.88 -15.93
C GLN A 215 -51.26 3.57 -15.41
N ILE A 216 -51.43 4.49 -14.46
CA ILE A 216 -50.35 5.06 -13.67
C ILE A 216 -50.62 4.85 -12.19
N VAL A 217 -49.56 4.65 -11.42
CA VAL A 217 -49.61 4.40 -9.98
C VAL A 217 -48.57 5.27 -9.26
N PRO A 218 -48.82 5.62 -7.98
CA PRO A 218 -47.81 6.25 -7.15
C PRO A 218 -46.68 5.25 -6.87
N THR A 219 -45.44 5.60 -7.21
CA THR A 219 -44.26 4.75 -7.06
C THR A 219 -43.16 5.50 -6.32
N LEU A 220 -42.55 4.84 -5.34
CA LEU A 220 -41.40 5.38 -4.62
C LEU A 220 -40.14 5.32 -5.47
N THR A 221 -39.38 6.41 -5.44
CA THR A 221 -38.09 6.50 -6.10
C THR A 221 -37.00 5.94 -5.19
N LEU A 222 -36.25 4.94 -5.70
CA LEU A 222 -35.12 4.39 -4.96
C LEU A 222 -34.07 5.48 -4.69
N PRO A 223 -33.39 5.46 -3.52
CA PRO A 223 -32.51 6.55 -3.07
C PRO A 223 -31.53 7.08 -4.13
N ARG A 224 -30.98 6.20 -4.96
CA ARG A 224 -30.02 6.54 -6.02
C ARG A 224 -30.62 7.38 -7.15
N TYR A 225 -31.89 7.14 -7.50
CA TYR A 225 -32.56 7.80 -8.63
C TYR A 225 -33.34 9.06 -8.22
N ARG A 226 -33.30 9.46 -6.94
CA ARG A 226 -34.04 10.63 -6.44
C ARG A 226 -33.57 11.95 -7.04
N LYS A 227 -32.33 12.03 -7.53
CA LYS A 227 -31.77 13.24 -8.13
C LYS A 227 -32.17 13.28 -9.60
N VAL A 228 -33.03 14.23 -9.96
CA VAL A 228 -33.53 14.40 -11.32
C VAL A 228 -33.26 15.80 -11.82
N TYR A 229 -33.21 15.95 -13.14
CA TYR A 229 -32.88 17.20 -13.81
C TYR A 229 -34.02 17.57 -14.75
N ARG A 230 -34.39 18.85 -14.78
CA ARG A 230 -35.34 19.41 -15.74
C ARG A 230 -34.78 20.73 -16.25
N LEU A 231 -34.95 20.99 -17.54
CA LEU A 231 -34.72 22.31 -18.10
C LEU A 231 -35.89 23.21 -17.69
N ALA A 232 -35.60 24.27 -16.94
CA ALA A 232 -36.57 25.32 -16.61
C ALA A 232 -35.92 26.66 -16.98
N ASP A 233 -36.61 27.45 -17.80
CA ASP A 233 -36.13 28.74 -18.32
C ASP A 233 -34.79 28.61 -19.09
N GLY A 234 -34.61 27.51 -19.84
CA GLY A 234 -33.38 27.20 -20.56
C GLY A 234 -32.19 26.81 -19.68
N LYS A 235 -32.35 26.72 -18.35
CA LYS A 235 -31.30 26.30 -17.41
C LYS A 235 -31.60 24.92 -16.81
N PRO A 236 -30.60 24.04 -16.69
CA PRO A 236 -30.78 22.77 -16.00
C PRO A 236 -30.97 23.04 -14.50
N ARG A 237 -32.16 22.74 -13.99
CA ARG A 237 -32.47 22.77 -12.56
C ARG A 237 -32.47 21.35 -12.01
N ARG A 238 -31.92 21.21 -10.80
CA ARG A 238 -31.83 19.94 -10.08
C ARG A 238 -32.96 19.85 -9.07
N PHE A 239 -33.68 18.74 -9.09
CA PHE A 239 -34.74 18.44 -8.14
C PHE A 239 -34.45 17.14 -7.40
N ARG A 240 -35.04 17.01 -6.21
CA ARG A 240 -35.08 15.75 -5.46
C ARG A 240 -36.52 15.25 -5.46
N ARG A 241 -36.74 14.03 -5.92
CA ARG A 241 -38.06 13.42 -6.06
C ARG A 241 -38.03 12.02 -5.47
N SER A 242 -38.81 11.84 -4.40
CA SER A 242 -38.90 10.57 -3.67
C SER A 242 -40.10 9.73 -4.10
N GLN A 243 -41.03 10.31 -4.85
CA GLN A 243 -42.23 9.65 -5.32
C GLN A 243 -42.70 10.26 -6.64
N TRP A 244 -43.29 9.44 -7.51
CA TRP A 244 -43.84 9.82 -8.80
C TRP A 244 -45.17 9.12 -9.04
N TRP A 245 -46.06 9.75 -9.81
CA TRP A 245 -47.00 9.02 -10.65
C TRP A 245 -46.29 8.50 -11.89
N THR A 246 -46.43 7.21 -12.19
CA THR A 246 -45.75 6.59 -13.33
C THR A 246 -46.43 5.30 -13.77
N SER A 247 -46.08 4.77 -14.94
CA SER A 247 -46.58 3.48 -15.40
C SER A 247 -45.94 2.32 -14.64
N LEU A 248 -46.63 1.19 -14.54
CA LEU A 248 -46.06 -0.04 -13.96
C LEU A 248 -44.75 -0.45 -14.65
N GLN A 249 -44.68 -0.31 -15.98
CA GLN A 249 -43.46 -0.55 -16.74
C GLN A 249 -42.29 0.30 -16.26
N SER A 250 -42.49 1.59 -16.00
CA SER A 250 -41.43 2.47 -15.50
C SER A 250 -41.04 2.15 -14.05
N ALA A 251 -41.99 1.74 -13.22
CA ALA A 251 -41.72 1.27 -11.86
C ALA A 251 -40.82 0.01 -11.90
N ASP A 252 -41.20 -0.98 -12.71
CA ASP A 252 -40.42 -2.21 -12.92
C ASP A 252 -39.04 -1.93 -13.51
N ASP A 253 -38.94 -1.00 -14.46
CA ASP A 253 -37.67 -0.65 -15.10
C ASP A 253 -36.67 -0.05 -14.11
N GLN A 254 -37.13 0.74 -13.13
CA GLN A 254 -36.28 1.22 -12.03
C GLN A 254 -35.70 0.06 -11.22
N GLU A 255 -36.53 -0.91 -10.84
CA GLU A 255 -36.10 -2.07 -10.04
C GLU A 255 -35.14 -2.97 -10.82
N ARG A 256 -35.46 -3.25 -12.09
CA ARG A 256 -34.62 -4.04 -12.98
C ARG A 256 -33.26 -3.38 -13.20
N HIS A 257 -33.23 -2.06 -13.37
CA HIS A 257 -31.99 -1.32 -13.55
C HIS A 257 -31.13 -1.38 -12.26
N GLU A 258 -31.75 -1.24 -11.09
CA GLU A 258 -31.06 -1.39 -9.81
C GLU A 258 -30.47 -2.79 -9.63
N ALA A 259 -31.25 -3.84 -9.92
CA ALA A 259 -30.79 -5.22 -9.84
C ALA A 259 -29.64 -5.50 -10.83
N MET A 260 -29.74 -5.01 -12.07
CA MET A 260 -28.67 -5.10 -13.07
C MET A 260 -27.38 -4.46 -12.54
N ARG A 261 -27.47 -3.25 -11.96
CA ARG A 261 -26.32 -2.54 -11.42
C ARG A 261 -25.68 -3.27 -10.25
N GLN A 262 -26.47 -3.79 -9.32
CA GLN A 262 -25.96 -4.59 -8.19
C GLN A 262 -25.22 -5.84 -8.67
N ARG A 263 -25.72 -6.51 -9.72
CA ARG A 263 -25.02 -7.65 -10.34
C ARG A 263 -23.69 -7.24 -10.98
N GLN A 264 -23.65 -6.09 -11.67
CA GLN A 264 -22.42 -5.57 -12.26
C GLN A 264 -21.37 -5.20 -11.19
N GLU A 265 -21.79 -4.57 -10.10
CA GLU A 265 -20.91 -4.24 -8.97
C GLU A 265 -20.38 -5.51 -8.29
N ALA A 266 -21.24 -6.51 -8.03
CA ALA A 266 -20.83 -7.79 -7.48
C ALA A 266 -19.83 -8.53 -8.39
N ALA A 267 -20.10 -8.58 -9.70
CA ALA A 267 -19.20 -9.21 -10.66
C ALA A 267 -17.85 -8.48 -10.77
N LYS A 268 -17.85 -7.13 -10.66
CA LYS A 268 -16.62 -6.35 -10.62
C LYS A 268 -15.82 -6.65 -9.35
N ALA A 269 -16.47 -6.65 -8.19
CA ALA A 269 -15.83 -6.96 -6.90
C ALA A 269 -15.25 -8.39 -6.89
N GLU A 270 -15.95 -9.36 -7.47
CA GLU A 270 -15.46 -10.74 -7.60
C GLU A 270 -14.20 -10.81 -8.50
N ARG A 271 -14.18 -10.06 -9.61
CA ARG A 271 -12.99 -9.98 -10.48
C ARG A 271 -11.80 -9.36 -9.76
N GLU A 272 -12.02 -8.27 -9.03
CA GLU A 272 -10.97 -7.61 -8.23
C GLU A 272 -10.45 -8.53 -7.12
N ALA A 273 -11.33 -9.26 -6.44
CA ALA A 273 -10.95 -10.25 -5.43
C ALA A 273 -10.11 -11.39 -6.04
N ARG A 274 -10.55 -11.99 -7.15
CA ARG A 274 -9.79 -13.03 -7.86
C ARG A 274 -8.43 -12.54 -8.37
N GLN A 275 -8.35 -11.29 -8.81
CA GLN A 275 -7.09 -10.69 -9.24
C GLN A 275 -6.14 -10.57 -8.05
N LYS A 276 -6.64 -10.05 -6.91
CA LYS A 276 -5.84 -9.93 -5.68
C LYS A 276 -5.34 -11.28 -5.18
N GLU A 277 -6.21 -12.30 -5.16
CA GLU A 277 -5.81 -13.67 -4.78
C GLU A 277 -4.69 -14.22 -5.69
N ARG A 278 -4.78 -13.98 -7.01
CA ARG A 278 -3.73 -14.38 -7.96
C ARG A 278 -2.42 -13.64 -7.75
N GLU A 279 -2.48 -12.33 -7.46
CA GLU A 279 -1.30 -11.52 -7.15
C GLU A 279 -0.62 -12.00 -5.87
N GLU A 280 -1.40 -12.26 -4.81
CA GLU A 280 -0.90 -12.82 -3.55
C GLU A 280 -0.31 -14.22 -3.73
N GLU A 281 -0.94 -15.09 -4.52
CA GLU A 281 -0.40 -16.41 -4.82
C GLU A 281 0.90 -16.33 -5.64
N ALA A 282 0.96 -15.45 -6.63
CA ALA A 282 2.16 -15.22 -7.43
C ALA A 282 3.31 -14.68 -6.58
N GLU A 283 3.03 -13.74 -5.66
CA GLU A 283 4.02 -13.23 -4.71
C GLU A 283 4.53 -14.32 -3.77
N ARG A 284 3.65 -15.16 -3.21
CA ARG A 284 4.05 -16.30 -2.38
C ARG A 284 4.95 -17.27 -3.16
N ARG A 285 4.58 -17.61 -4.40
CA ARG A 285 5.39 -18.50 -5.26
C ARG A 285 6.76 -17.88 -5.59
N ARG A 286 6.81 -16.56 -5.79
CA ARG A 286 8.06 -15.82 -6.01
C ARG A 286 8.96 -15.89 -4.78
N LEU A 287 8.43 -15.61 -3.59
CA LEU A 287 9.17 -15.67 -2.33
C LEU A 287 9.72 -17.08 -2.06
N VAL A 288 8.92 -18.13 -2.32
CA VAL A 288 9.37 -19.52 -2.19
C VAL A 288 10.51 -19.83 -3.18
N THR A 289 10.38 -19.40 -4.44
CA THR A 289 11.44 -19.59 -5.45
C THR A 289 12.72 -18.85 -5.08
N GLU A 290 12.62 -17.59 -4.63
CA GLU A 290 13.77 -16.78 -4.19
C GLU A 290 14.48 -17.43 -3.00
N GLU A 291 13.72 -17.97 -2.04
CA GLU A 291 14.28 -18.70 -0.90
C GLU A 291 15.00 -19.99 -1.34
N GLN A 292 14.39 -20.77 -2.24
CA GLN A 292 15.02 -21.98 -2.79
C GLN A 292 16.33 -21.66 -3.53
N GLU A 293 16.36 -20.59 -4.33
CA GLU A 293 17.60 -20.15 -4.98
C GLU A 293 18.65 -19.70 -3.97
N ARG A 294 18.25 -19.00 -2.91
CA ARG A 294 19.15 -18.56 -1.84
C ARG A 294 19.80 -19.76 -1.14
N VAL A 295 18.99 -20.76 -0.79
CA VAL A 295 19.47 -22.01 -0.18
C VAL A 295 20.42 -22.74 -1.12
N ARG A 296 20.06 -22.90 -2.41
CA ARG A 296 20.92 -23.54 -3.41
C ARG A 296 22.27 -22.83 -3.56
N ARG A 297 22.27 -21.50 -3.69
CA ARG A 297 23.51 -20.70 -3.80
C ARG A 297 24.37 -20.80 -2.54
N ALA A 298 23.75 -20.83 -1.35
CA ALA A 298 24.47 -21.02 -0.10
C ALA A 298 25.13 -22.40 -0.03
N GLU A 299 24.44 -23.45 -0.47
CA GLU A 299 24.99 -24.80 -0.54
C GLU A 299 26.11 -24.94 -1.58
N GLU A 300 25.92 -24.40 -2.80
CA GLU A 300 26.96 -24.35 -3.83
C GLU A 300 28.21 -23.61 -3.34
N SER A 301 28.02 -22.47 -2.68
CA SER A 301 29.11 -21.70 -2.05
C SER A 301 29.81 -22.49 -0.95
N ARG A 302 29.08 -23.19 -0.09
CA ARG A 302 29.65 -24.06 0.96
C ARG A 302 30.53 -25.15 0.35
N ILE A 303 30.03 -25.85 -0.67
CA ILE A 303 30.77 -26.91 -1.38
C ILE A 303 32.02 -26.33 -2.06
N HIS A 304 31.90 -25.17 -2.71
CA HIS A 304 33.04 -24.49 -3.32
C HIS A 304 34.13 -24.16 -2.29
N TRP A 305 33.76 -23.53 -1.17
CA TRP A 305 34.71 -23.17 -0.11
C TRP A 305 35.31 -24.37 0.61
N GLU A 306 34.59 -25.49 0.70
CA GLU A 306 35.14 -26.75 1.20
C GLU A 306 36.24 -27.29 0.27
N LYS A 307 36.01 -27.29 -1.05
CA LYS A 307 37.04 -27.66 -2.04
C LYS A 307 38.24 -26.73 -2.02
N VAL A 308 38.02 -25.42 -1.87
CA VAL A 308 39.11 -24.44 -1.75
C VAL A 308 39.94 -24.71 -0.49
N ARG A 309 39.28 -24.97 0.65
CA ARG A 309 39.98 -25.33 1.91
C ARG A 309 40.80 -26.62 1.78
N GLN A 310 40.27 -27.64 1.11
CA GLN A 310 41.02 -28.88 0.84
C GLN A 310 42.29 -28.61 0.03
N ARG A 311 42.17 -27.86 -1.07
CA ARG A 311 43.34 -27.49 -1.89
C ARG A 311 44.39 -26.70 -1.12
N TRP A 312 43.95 -25.75 -0.30
CA TRP A 312 44.87 -24.98 0.54
C TRP A 312 45.58 -25.88 1.57
N ALA A 313 44.87 -26.82 2.19
CA ALA A 313 45.48 -27.78 3.11
C ALA A 313 46.51 -28.68 2.42
N GLU A 314 46.24 -29.13 1.18
CA GLU A 314 47.18 -29.91 0.37
C GLU A 314 48.43 -29.10 0.01
N ASP A 315 48.26 -27.85 -0.43
CA ASP A 315 49.37 -26.95 -0.76
C ASP A 315 50.19 -26.58 0.47
N ASP A 316 49.57 -26.37 1.63
CA ASP A 316 50.25 -26.13 2.90
C ASP A 316 51.05 -27.35 3.35
N ALA A 317 50.47 -28.55 3.23
CA ALA A 317 51.18 -29.80 3.52
C ALA A 317 52.39 -30.01 2.60
N ARG A 318 52.26 -29.69 1.30
CA ARG A 318 53.38 -29.75 0.35
C ARG A 318 54.50 -28.78 0.74
N ARG A 319 54.15 -27.52 1.04
CA ARG A 319 55.12 -26.50 1.49
C ARG A 319 55.82 -26.90 2.80
N ALA A 320 55.09 -27.48 3.74
CA ALA A 320 55.66 -27.98 4.99
C ALA A 320 56.65 -29.13 4.74
N GLN A 321 56.34 -30.06 3.82
CA GLN A 321 57.25 -31.14 3.45
C GLN A 321 58.52 -30.63 2.76
N GLU A 322 58.40 -29.68 1.83
CA GLU A 322 59.53 -29.07 1.14
C GLU A 322 60.47 -28.38 2.15
N LYS A 323 59.88 -27.58 3.06
CA LYS A 323 60.64 -26.92 4.13
C LYS A 323 61.34 -27.93 5.04
N ALA A 324 60.66 -28.98 5.46
CA ALA A 324 61.26 -30.01 6.31
C ALA A 324 62.44 -30.74 5.64
N LYS A 325 62.38 -30.96 4.31
CA LYS A 325 63.50 -31.52 3.55
C LYS A 325 64.69 -30.56 3.47
N GLU A 326 64.43 -29.28 3.28
CA GLU A 326 65.47 -28.25 3.23
C GLU A 326 66.14 -28.09 4.60
N ASP A 327 65.36 -28.01 5.67
CA ASP A 327 65.84 -27.95 7.06
C ASP A 327 66.70 -29.19 7.40
N ALA A 328 66.27 -30.39 6.97
CA ALA A 328 67.04 -31.62 7.18
C ALA A 328 68.38 -31.63 6.41
N ARG A 329 68.41 -31.11 5.18
CA ARG A 329 69.65 -30.98 4.40
C ARG A 329 70.63 -30.03 5.09
N LEU A 330 70.16 -28.86 5.52
CA LEU A 330 70.99 -27.88 6.22
C LEU A 330 71.56 -28.45 7.53
N ALA A 331 70.75 -29.21 8.28
CA ALA A 331 71.21 -29.87 9.50
C ALA A 331 72.30 -30.93 9.22
N GLN A 332 72.18 -31.68 8.12
CA GLN A 332 73.20 -32.65 7.71
C GLN A 332 74.52 -31.96 7.35
N GLU A 333 74.46 -30.90 6.54
CA GLU A 333 75.65 -30.12 6.16
C GLU A 333 76.36 -29.52 7.38
N GLN A 334 75.61 -29.05 8.37
CA GLN A 334 76.17 -28.55 9.64
C GLN A 334 76.86 -29.66 10.43
N ALA A 335 76.23 -30.83 10.56
CA ALA A 335 76.82 -31.96 11.29
C ALA A 335 78.13 -32.45 10.64
N GLU A 336 78.20 -32.49 9.31
CA GLU A 336 79.42 -32.85 8.58
C GLU A 336 80.56 -31.83 8.80
N GLN A 337 80.24 -30.54 8.86
CA GLN A 337 81.22 -29.49 9.17
C GLN A 337 81.74 -29.58 10.61
N GLU A 338 80.87 -29.82 11.58
CA GLU A 338 81.26 -29.98 12.99
C GLU A 338 82.16 -31.20 13.20
N GLU A 339 81.84 -32.33 12.57
CA GLU A 339 82.67 -33.55 12.63
C GLU A 339 84.06 -33.32 12.05
N LYS A 340 84.15 -32.62 10.90
CA LYS A 340 85.43 -32.25 10.30
C LYS A 340 86.26 -31.34 11.21
N GLN A 341 85.64 -30.33 11.81
CA GLN A 341 86.34 -29.44 12.76
C GLN A 341 86.84 -30.20 13.99
N ARG A 342 86.11 -31.22 14.47
CA ARG A 342 86.54 -32.08 15.58
C ARG A 342 87.80 -32.87 15.21
N GLN A 343 87.82 -33.48 14.02
CA GLN A 343 88.97 -34.24 13.51
C GLN A 343 90.21 -33.35 13.35
N ASP A 344 90.04 -32.14 12.78
CA ASP A 344 91.13 -31.18 12.62
C ASP A 344 91.71 -30.74 13.98
N ALA A 345 90.85 -30.47 14.97
CA ALA A 345 91.27 -30.11 16.32
C ALA A 345 92.01 -31.25 17.04
N GLU A 346 91.60 -32.51 16.83
CA GLU A 346 92.26 -33.68 17.38
C GLU A 346 93.67 -33.88 16.78
N MET A 347 93.79 -33.75 15.46
CA MET A 347 95.08 -33.81 14.76
C MET A 347 96.04 -32.70 15.24
N ALA A 348 95.54 -31.48 15.43
CA ALA A 348 96.31 -30.39 16.00
C ALA A 348 96.75 -30.64 17.45
N ARG A 349 95.88 -31.23 18.28
CA ARG A 349 96.22 -31.59 19.67
C ARG A 349 97.32 -32.64 19.72
N ALA A 350 97.27 -33.66 18.87
CA ALA A 350 98.31 -34.68 18.76
C ALA A 350 99.65 -34.06 18.33
N TRP A 351 99.61 -33.13 17.37
CA TRP A 351 100.78 -32.39 16.90
C TRP A 351 101.47 -31.59 18.01
N TRP A 352 100.72 -30.74 18.73
CA TRP A 352 101.26 -30.00 19.88
C TRP A 352 101.56 -30.89 21.09
N GLY A 353 100.93 -32.07 21.18
CA GLY A 353 101.16 -33.09 22.20
C GLY A 353 102.55 -33.70 22.14
N ARG A 354 103.27 -33.54 21.02
CA ARG A 354 104.70 -33.90 20.92
C ARG A 354 105.59 -33.11 21.91
N LEU A 355 105.12 -31.95 22.39
CA LEU A 355 105.83 -31.13 23.36
C LEU A 355 105.21 -31.16 24.76
N SER A 356 106.06 -31.39 25.75
CA SER A 356 105.75 -31.13 27.17
C SER A 356 105.64 -29.61 27.44
N PRO A 357 104.93 -29.19 28.51
CA PRO A 357 104.82 -27.77 28.85
C PRO A 357 106.16 -27.02 28.97
N PRO A 358 107.22 -27.58 29.60
CA PRO A 358 108.54 -26.92 29.63
C PRO A 358 109.15 -26.74 28.23
N GLN A 359 109.00 -27.72 27.35
CA GLN A 359 109.49 -27.63 25.96
C GLN A 359 108.72 -26.61 25.13
N ARG A 360 107.42 -26.41 25.40
CA ARG A 360 106.66 -25.32 24.78
C ARG A 360 107.17 -23.96 25.24
N THR A 361 107.45 -23.81 26.53
CA THR A 361 108.05 -22.57 27.07
C THR A 361 109.43 -22.32 26.46
N GLU A 362 110.26 -23.36 26.33
CA GLU A 362 111.56 -23.29 25.67
C GLU A 362 111.44 -22.91 24.19
N LEU A 363 110.51 -23.50 23.45
CA LEU A 363 110.24 -23.16 22.06
C LEU A 363 109.86 -21.67 21.91
N PHE A 364 108.94 -21.18 22.72
CA PHE A 364 108.57 -19.77 22.66
C PHE A 364 109.70 -18.84 23.11
N ALA A 365 110.51 -19.25 24.09
CA ALA A 365 111.70 -18.51 24.48
C ALA A 365 112.73 -18.46 23.34
N ALA A 366 112.92 -19.55 22.60
CA ALA A 366 113.79 -19.60 21.42
C ALA A 366 113.27 -18.73 20.27
N VAL A 367 111.95 -18.70 20.04
CA VAL A 367 111.35 -17.75 19.09
C VAL A 367 111.62 -16.30 19.52
N ALA A 368 111.49 -16.00 20.82
CA ALA A 368 111.74 -14.66 21.34
C ALA A 368 113.22 -14.27 21.27
N GLU A 369 114.13 -15.18 21.58
CA GLU A 369 115.57 -15.00 21.40
C GLU A 369 115.93 -14.81 19.93
N TYR A 370 115.39 -15.64 19.03
CA TYR A 370 115.61 -15.52 17.59
C TYR A 370 115.14 -14.17 17.06
N ALA A 371 113.94 -13.72 17.46
CA ALA A 371 113.43 -12.42 17.10
C ALA A 371 114.33 -11.27 17.58
N TRP A 372 114.88 -11.39 18.78
CA TRP A 372 115.78 -10.38 19.34
C TRP A 372 117.13 -10.38 18.64
N ARG A 373 117.76 -11.55 18.43
CA ARG A 373 119.10 -11.65 17.83
C ARG A 373 119.10 -11.31 16.35
N GLU A 374 118.19 -11.89 15.58
CA GLU A 374 118.21 -11.81 14.12
C GLU A 374 117.43 -10.62 13.57
N SER A 375 116.39 -10.17 14.28
CA SER A 375 115.52 -9.08 13.80
C SER A 375 115.57 -7.83 14.68
N ASN A 376 116.28 -7.86 15.83
CA ASN A 376 116.27 -6.79 16.84
C ASN A 376 114.84 -6.41 17.29
N LEU A 377 113.93 -7.38 17.30
CA LEU A 377 112.53 -7.23 17.67
C LEU A 377 112.26 -7.98 18.97
N ARG A 378 111.43 -7.40 19.83
CA ARG A 378 110.80 -8.15 20.92
C ARG A 378 109.46 -8.67 20.44
N VAL A 379 109.14 -9.92 20.74
CA VAL A 379 107.86 -10.54 20.39
C VAL A 379 107.04 -10.82 21.64
N GLU A 380 105.73 -10.84 21.46
CA GLU A 380 104.79 -11.16 22.52
C GLU A 380 104.44 -12.64 22.47
N ILE A 381 104.84 -13.36 23.52
CA ILE A 381 104.47 -14.75 23.70
C ILE A 381 103.12 -14.78 24.44
N PRO A 382 102.04 -15.31 23.83
CA PRO A 382 100.73 -15.33 24.47
C PRO A 382 100.72 -16.26 25.68
N GLU A 383 100.21 -15.79 26.83
CA GLU A 383 100.05 -16.60 28.05
C GLU A 383 99.14 -17.81 27.84
N LYS A 384 98.14 -17.67 26.95
CA LYS A 384 97.26 -18.74 26.50
C LYS A 384 97.34 -18.82 24.97
N PRO A 385 98.18 -19.68 24.41
CA PRO A 385 98.32 -19.84 22.97
C PRO A 385 96.97 -20.25 22.33
N LEU A 386 96.42 -19.41 21.46
CA LEU A 386 95.20 -19.71 20.72
C LEU A 386 95.57 -20.42 19.41
N MET A 387 95.16 -21.69 19.29
CA MET A 387 95.38 -22.50 18.10
C MET A 387 94.16 -22.37 17.18
N SER A 388 94.26 -21.49 16.18
CA SER A 388 93.17 -21.24 15.23
C SER A 388 93.28 -22.14 14.00
N SER A 389 92.15 -22.67 13.51
CA SER A 389 92.09 -23.42 12.25
C SER A 389 92.54 -22.59 11.05
N GLN A 390 92.42 -21.27 11.12
CA GLN A 390 92.93 -20.36 10.09
C GLN A 390 94.46 -20.47 9.92
N TYR A 391 95.18 -20.77 10.99
CA TYR A 391 96.64 -20.85 11.00
C TYR A 391 97.17 -22.28 11.14
N ALA A 392 96.44 -23.28 10.62
CA ALA A 392 96.74 -24.70 10.76
C ALA A 392 97.01 -25.09 12.22
N TYR A 393 96.29 -24.45 13.15
CA TYR A 393 96.44 -24.60 14.59
C TYR A 393 97.86 -24.27 15.12
N GLY A 394 98.66 -23.55 14.36
CA GLY A 394 99.88 -22.93 14.83
C GLY A 394 99.60 -21.74 15.73
N VAL A 395 100.55 -21.41 16.60
CA VAL A 395 100.42 -20.29 17.52
C VAL A 395 101.00 -19.06 16.88
N VAL A 396 100.16 -18.07 16.63
CA VAL A 396 100.59 -16.80 16.06
C VAL A 396 101.33 -16.00 17.12
N VAL A 397 102.51 -15.51 16.76
CA VAL A 397 103.35 -14.63 17.58
C VAL A 397 103.42 -13.27 16.88
N TYR A 398 103.25 -12.20 17.65
CA TYR A 398 103.25 -10.82 17.16
C TYR A 398 104.47 -10.07 17.68
N ALA A 399 105.00 -9.14 16.90
CA ALA A 399 106.07 -8.25 17.35
C ALA A 399 105.51 -7.14 18.28
N LEU A 400 106.26 -6.74 19.31
CA LEU A 400 105.89 -5.67 20.23
C LEU A 400 106.11 -4.29 19.58
N GLY A 401 105.06 -3.46 19.55
CA GLY A 401 105.07 -2.11 18.97
C GLY A 401 103.65 -1.57 18.75
N LYS A 402 103.49 -0.32 18.30
CA LYS A 402 102.16 0.34 18.14
C LYS A 402 101.19 -0.42 17.23
N GLN A 403 101.66 -1.19 16.26
CA GLN A 403 100.84 -1.88 15.24
C GLN A 403 100.82 -3.41 15.37
N ARG A 404 101.55 -3.98 16.36
CA ARG A 404 101.66 -5.42 16.64
C ARG A 404 101.59 -6.33 15.39
N PRO A 405 102.49 -6.18 14.40
CA PRO A 405 102.43 -6.98 13.18
C PRO A 405 102.68 -8.46 13.49
N LEU A 406 102.03 -9.35 12.73
CA LEU A 406 102.25 -10.80 12.80
C LEU A 406 103.72 -11.07 12.49
N TYR A 407 104.44 -11.60 13.46
CA TYR A 407 105.86 -11.91 13.33
C TYR A 407 106.06 -13.29 12.72
N GLY A 408 105.30 -14.27 13.18
CA GLY A 408 105.23 -15.58 12.54
C GLY A 408 104.30 -16.54 13.26
N VAL A 409 104.19 -17.75 12.72
CA VAL A 409 103.38 -18.83 13.28
C VAL A 409 104.32 -19.90 13.82
N VAL A 410 104.23 -20.17 15.11
CA VAL A 410 105.01 -21.19 15.78
C VAL A 410 104.30 -22.53 15.58
N MET A 411 105.05 -23.48 15.03
CA MET A 411 104.67 -24.89 14.90
C MET A 411 103.22 -25.15 14.42
N PRO A 412 102.82 -24.67 13.23
CA PRO A 412 101.56 -25.09 12.61
C PRO A 412 101.55 -26.60 12.37
N CYS A 413 100.38 -27.23 12.36
CA CYS A 413 100.23 -28.66 12.10
C CYS A 413 100.37 -28.95 10.59
N PRO A 414 101.38 -29.71 10.14
CA PRO A 414 101.61 -29.95 8.71
C PRO A 414 100.40 -30.53 7.99
N GLY A 415 99.68 -31.46 8.64
CA GLY A 415 98.48 -32.11 8.09
C GLY A 415 97.28 -31.17 7.89
N LEU A 416 97.30 -29.97 8.49
CA LEU A 416 96.21 -28.99 8.40
C LEU A 416 96.54 -27.79 7.51
N VAL A 417 97.77 -27.68 7.01
CA VAL A 417 98.21 -26.56 6.16
C VAL A 417 97.37 -26.45 4.88
N ALA A 418 96.99 -27.58 4.27
CA ALA A 418 96.15 -27.58 3.07
C ALA A 418 94.75 -26.95 3.29
N SER A 419 94.24 -27.03 4.52
CA SER A 419 92.97 -26.42 4.93
C SER A 419 93.12 -24.98 5.45
N SER A 420 94.36 -24.46 5.51
CA SER A 420 94.71 -23.18 6.11
C SER A 420 95.58 -22.35 5.14
N PRO A 421 94.99 -21.83 4.05
CA PRO A 421 95.73 -21.15 2.98
C PRO A 421 96.55 -19.95 3.48
N ASP A 422 96.14 -19.34 4.58
CA ASP A 422 96.82 -18.18 5.17
C ASP A 422 98.20 -18.51 5.74
N VAL A 423 98.48 -19.76 6.16
CA VAL A 423 99.79 -20.16 6.74
C VAL A 423 100.88 -20.26 5.70
N VAL A 424 100.52 -20.59 4.46
CA VAL A 424 101.45 -20.97 3.39
C VAL A 424 102.49 -19.90 3.09
N ARG A 425 102.17 -18.63 3.36
CA ARG A 425 103.03 -17.47 3.10
C ARG A 425 103.62 -16.83 4.35
N LEU A 426 103.36 -17.39 5.53
CA LEU A 426 103.83 -16.82 6.79
C LEU A 426 105.23 -17.32 7.13
N HIS A 427 105.92 -16.53 7.95
CA HIS A 427 107.15 -16.97 8.61
C HIS A 427 106.78 -18.00 9.67
N VAL A 428 107.22 -19.23 9.49
CA VAL A 428 106.93 -20.35 10.38
C VAL A 428 108.16 -20.73 11.19
N PHE A 429 107.98 -20.95 12.49
CA PHE A 429 109.02 -21.40 13.39
C PHE A 429 108.85 -22.89 13.70
N ALA A 430 109.86 -23.66 13.32
CA ALA A 430 109.99 -25.07 13.62
C ALA A 430 111.00 -25.27 14.74
N ARG A 431 110.76 -26.24 15.62
CA ARG A 431 111.65 -26.47 16.77
C ARG A 431 112.96 -27.13 16.35
N SER A 432 112.87 -28.17 15.52
CA SER A 432 113.98 -29.03 15.10
C SER A 432 114.11 -29.13 13.58
N SER A 433 115.22 -29.71 13.12
CA SER A 433 115.45 -30.01 11.70
C SER A 433 114.45 -31.00 11.12
N GLU A 434 113.93 -31.96 11.90
CA GLU A 434 112.85 -32.84 11.47
C GLU A 434 111.53 -32.08 11.28
N GLU A 435 111.09 -31.31 12.28
CA GLU A 435 109.88 -30.50 12.17
C GLU A 435 109.96 -29.49 11.01
N ALA A 436 111.13 -28.88 10.81
CA ALA A 436 111.37 -27.96 9.71
C ALA A 436 111.24 -28.64 8.35
N ARG A 437 111.66 -29.90 8.21
CA ARG A 437 111.47 -30.70 6.98
C ARG A 437 110.01 -31.04 6.75
N GLU A 438 109.30 -31.51 7.77
CA GLU A 438 107.85 -31.78 7.67
C GLU A 438 107.07 -30.54 7.26
N LEU A 439 107.40 -29.39 7.84
CA LEU A 439 106.77 -28.10 7.52
C LEU A 439 107.15 -27.58 6.14
N THR A 440 108.41 -27.68 5.73
CA THR A 440 108.86 -27.25 4.39
C THR A 440 108.21 -28.06 3.28
N ALA A 441 107.92 -29.34 3.51
CA ALA A 441 107.24 -30.21 2.53
C ALA A 441 105.82 -29.74 2.21
N VAL A 442 105.13 -29.10 3.17
CA VAL A 442 103.74 -28.62 3.01
C VAL A 442 103.63 -27.10 2.90
N LEU A 443 104.71 -26.36 3.15
CA LEU A 443 104.82 -24.90 3.03
C LEU A 443 105.89 -24.49 2.00
N PRO A 444 105.69 -24.78 0.70
CA PRO A 444 106.71 -24.52 -0.32
C PRO A 444 107.03 -23.04 -0.53
N GLU A 445 106.08 -22.13 -0.21
CA GLU A 445 106.23 -20.67 -0.33
C GLU A 445 106.57 -20.00 1.02
N GLY A 446 106.56 -20.74 2.12
CA GLY A 446 106.70 -20.22 3.48
C GLY A 446 108.16 -20.12 3.91
N ARG A 447 108.50 -19.09 4.69
CA ARG A 447 109.82 -19.03 5.34
C ARG A 447 109.78 -19.91 6.58
N VAL A 448 110.38 -21.10 6.54
CA VAL A 448 110.50 -21.97 7.72
C VAL A 448 111.86 -21.72 8.39
N THR A 449 111.85 -21.26 9.64
CA THR A 449 113.04 -21.13 10.48
C THR A 449 113.10 -22.33 11.43
N ASN A 450 114.17 -23.11 11.33
CA ASN A 450 114.54 -24.10 12.35
C ASN A 450 115.25 -23.37 13.50
N LEU A 451 114.80 -23.60 14.73
CA LEU A 451 115.37 -22.99 15.93
C LEU A 451 116.49 -23.83 16.57
N ASP A 452 116.85 -24.97 15.96
CA ASP A 452 117.91 -25.88 16.41
C ASP A 452 117.79 -26.29 17.88
N LEU A 453 116.55 -26.43 18.36
CA LEU A 453 116.28 -26.96 19.69
C LEU A 453 116.46 -28.49 19.68
N PRO A 454 116.96 -29.08 20.77
CA PRO A 454 117.29 -30.50 20.79
C PRO A 454 116.08 -31.37 20.43
N GLU A 455 116.33 -32.37 19.59
CA GLU A 455 115.42 -33.50 19.44
C GLU A 455 115.48 -34.30 20.74
N HIS A 456 114.72 -33.85 21.73
CA HIS A 456 114.41 -34.66 22.89
C HIS A 456 113.51 -35.78 22.38
N GLU A 457 114.11 -36.92 22.05
CA GLU A 457 113.39 -38.18 21.98
C GLU A 457 112.51 -38.24 23.23
N GLN A 458 111.21 -38.28 23.01
CA GLN A 458 110.29 -38.67 24.05
C GLN A 458 110.74 -40.05 24.52
N LEU A 459 111.41 -40.10 25.66
CA LEU A 459 111.41 -41.26 26.53
C LEU A 459 109.95 -41.55 26.82
N THR A 460 109.38 -42.41 25.99
CA THR A 460 108.14 -43.11 26.18
C THR A 460 108.30 -43.88 27.49
N MET A 461 107.62 -43.43 28.54
CA MET A 461 107.30 -44.27 29.67
C MET A 461 105.85 -44.02 30.08
N TYR A 462 105.02 -44.96 29.58
CA TYR A 462 103.63 -45.30 29.91
C TYR A 462 102.51 -44.38 29.41
#